data_AF-A0A2P6R6I6-F1
#
_entry.id   AF-A0A2P6R6I6-F1
#
_cell.length_a   1.000
_cell.length_b   1.000
_cell.length_c   1.000
_cell.angle_alpha   90.00
_cell.angle_beta   90.00
_cell.angle_gamma   90.00
#
_symmetry.space_group_name_H-M   'P 1'
#
loop_
_entity.id
_entity.type
_entity.pdbx_description
1 polymer ?
#
loop_
_entity_poly.entity_id
_entity_poly.type
_entity_poly.pdbx_seq_one_letter_code
_entity_poly.pdbx_strand_id
1 'polypeptide(L)'
;MLKKGVEEGRWTEKFVSRVQFSGNLVTASPDVYQASLGADSEFLVLASDGLWDYINSSDAVSFVTNQLRQHGDVQVYMAYTFVFGKVH
;
A
#
# COMPACT_ATOMS: atom_id res chain seq x y z
N MET A 1 23.14 -10.46 -6.63
CA MET A 1 21.86 -10.71 -7.34
C MET A 1 22.08 -11.34 -8.71
N LEU A 2 22.80 -10.71 -9.65
CA LEU A 2 22.97 -11.27 -11.00
C LEU A 2 23.78 -12.58 -11.05
N LYS A 3 24.94 -12.66 -10.37
CA LYS A 3 25.75 -13.89 -10.30
C LYS A 3 24.98 -15.08 -9.71
N LYS A 4 24.35 -14.89 -8.54
CA LYS A 4 23.45 -15.88 -7.92
C LYS A 4 22.31 -16.29 -8.86
N GLY A 5 21.76 -15.35 -9.62
CA GLY A 5 20.74 -15.66 -10.60
C GLY A 5 21.23 -16.52 -11.77
N VAL A 6 22.50 -16.43 -12.17
CA VAL A 6 23.09 -17.32 -13.17
C VAL A 6 23.29 -18.72 -12.59
N GLU A 7 23.79 -18.81 -11.35
CA GLU A 7 23.92 -20.08 -10.62
C GLU A 7 22.57 -20.79 -10.43
N GLU A 8 21.49 -20.03 -10.21
CA GLU A 8 20.11 -20.54 -10.11
C GLU A 8 19.44 -20.80 -11.48
N GLY A 9 20.14 -20.58 -12.60
CA GLY A 9 19.61 -20.77 -13.95
C GLY A 9 18.53 -19.76 -14.38
N ARG A 10 18.38 -18.65 -13.65
CA ARG A 10 17.41 -17.58 -13.92
C ARG A 10 17.85 -16.66 -15.06
N TRP A 11 19.15 -16.58 -15.33
CA TRP A 11 19.74 -15.70 -16.35
C TRP A 11 20.94 -16.38 -17.03
N THR A 12 21.28 -15.90 -18.23
CA THR A 12 22.51 -16.33 -18.93
C THR A 12 23.67 -15.39 -18.63
N GLU A 13 24.90 -15.89 -18.74
CA GLU A 13 26.12 -15.06 -18.63
C GLU A 13 26.16 -13.93 -19.66
N LYS A 14 25.63 -14.19 -20.87
CA LYS A 14 25.48 -13.18 -21.93
C LYS A 14 24.50 -12.07 -21.56
N PHE A 15 23.47 -12.37 -20.78
CA PHE A 15 22.54 -11.38 -20.27
C PHE A 15 23.21 -10.53 -19.19
N VAL A 16 23.82 -11.17 -18.18
CA VAL A 16 24.45 -10.46 -17.05
C VAL A 16 25.58 -9.54 -17.50
N SER A 17 26.39 -9.95 -18.48
CA SER A 17 27.46 -9.12 -19.02
C SER A 17 27.00 -7.82 -19.70
N ARG A 18 25.73 -7.72 -20.08
CA ARG A 18 25.15 -6.53 -20.71
C ARG A 18 24.44 -5.61 -19.72
N VAL A 19 24.15 -6.10 -18.51
CA VAL A 19 23.45 -5.33 -17.49
C VAL A 19 24.45 -4.50 -16.72
N GLN A 20 24.30 -3.18 -16.80
CA GLN A 20 25.00 -2.23 -15.94
C GLN A 20 23.97 -1.48 -15.10
N PHE A 21 24.08 -1.61 -13.78
CA PHE A 21 23.29 -0.80 -12.86
C PHE A 21 24.01 0.52 -12.62
N SER A 22 23.34 1.63 -12.90
CA SER A 22 23.87 2.98 -12.69
C SER A 22 23.50 3.58 -11.33
N GLY A 23 22.77 2.84 -10.49
CA GLY A 23 22.32 3.30 -9.18
C GLY A 23 21.61 2.21 -8.38
N ASN A 24 20.99 2.61 -7.27
CA ASN A 24 20.21 1.70 -6.43
C ASN A 24 18.90 1.32 -7.12
N LEU A 25 18.62 0.01 -7.17
CA LEU A 25 17.37 -0.52 -7.74
C LEU A 25 16.15 -0.24 -6.86
N VAL A 26 16.37 -0.08 -5.56
CA VAL A 26 15.36 0.25 -4.56
C VAL A 26 15.95 1.35 -3.69
N THR A 27 15.16 2.40 -3.44
CA THR A 27 15.55 3.51 -2.57
C THR A 27 14.62 3.58 -1.36
N ALA A 28 15.16 4.04 -0.24
CA ALA A 28 14.40 4.34 0.98
C ALA A 28 14.01 5.83 1.05
N SER A 29 14.26 6.60 0.00
CA SER A 29 13.83 8.00 -0.08
C SER A 29 12.30 8.05 -0.22
N PRO A 30 11.57 8.61 0.75
CA PRO A 30 10.13 8.70 0.68
C PRO A 30 9.68 9.93 -0.13
N ASP A 31 8.46 9.87 -0.64
CA ASP A 31 7.75 11.07 -1.05
C ASP A 31 7.14 11.74 0.18
N VAL A 32 7.27 13.07 0.28
CA VAL A 32 6.78 13.86 1.42
C VAL A 32 5.69 14.81 0.94
N TYR A 33 4.51 14.68 1.53
CA TYR A 33 3.36 15.54 1.27
C TYR A 33 2.93 16.25 2.55
N GLN A 34 2.67 17.56 2.46
CA GLN A 34 2.12 18.36 3.55
C GLN A 34 0.71 18.80 3.18
N ALA A 35 -0.25 18.44 4.03
CA ALA A 35 -1.65 18.86 3.91
C ALA A 35 -2.03 19.68 5.16
N SER A 36 -2.77 20.77 4.94
CA SER A 36 -3.34 21.55 6.05
C SER A 36 -4.66 20.93 6.47
N LEU A 37 -4.85 20.70 7.77
CA LEU A 37 -6.11 20.19 8.32
C LEU A 37 -7.03 21.37 8.62
N GLY A 38 -8.15 21.45 7.89
CA GLY A 38 -9.20 22.43 8.10
C GLY A 38 -10.31 21.91 9.01
N ALA A 39 -11.25 22.78 9.40
CA ALA A 39 -12.42 22.39 10.18
C ALA A 39 -13.38 21.47 9.41
N ASP A 40 -13.23 21.40 8.08
CA ASP A 40 -13.94 20.53 7.14
C ASP A 40 -13.26 19.17 6.94
N SER A 41 -12.09 18.94 7.54
CA SER A 41 -11.39 17.66 7.46
C SER A 41 -11.99 16.66 8.45
N GLU A 42 -12.77 15.69 7.95
CA GLU A 42 -13.50 14.73 8.80
C GLU A 42 -12.61 13.59 9.34
N PHE A 43 -11.83 12.94 8.47
CA PHE A 43 -10.92 11.83 8.84
C PHE A 43 -9.88 11.57 7.73
N LEU A 44 -8.85 10.78 8.06
CA LEU A 44 -7.82 10.31 7.12
C LEU A 44 -7.83 8.77 7.07
N VAL A 45 -7.82 8.20 5.87
CA VAL A 45 -7.71 6.75 5.67
C VAL A 45 -6.30 6.40 5.19
N LEU A 46 -5.56 5.65 5.99
CA LEU A 46 -4.28 5.05 5.63
C LEU A 46 -4.40 3.53 5.70
N ALA A 47 -4.08 2.84 4.62
CA ALA A 47 -4.13 1.39 4.53
C ALA A 47 -3.09 0.87 3.52
N SER A 48 -2.72 -0.40 3.66
CA SER A 48 -1.88 -1.10 2.69
C SER A 48 -2.66 -1.45 1.41
N ASP A 49 -1.92 -1.91 0.39
CA ASP A 49 -2.47 -2.46 -0.87
C ASP A 49 -3.55 -3.52 -0.66
N GLY A 50 -3.46 -4.36 0.37
CA GLY A 50 -4.48 -5.36 0.68
C GLY A 50 -5.92 -4.83 0.84
N LEU A 51 -6.12 -3.54 1.16
CA LEU A 51 -7.44 -2.89 1.07
C LEU A 51 -7.72 -2.34 -0.33
N TRP A 52 -6.77 -1.58 -0.86
CA TRP A 52 -6.93 -0.80 -2.09
C TRP A 52 -6.97 -1.66 -3.36
N ASP A 53 -6.48 -2.90 -3.29
CA ASP A 53 -6.57 -3.89 -4.37
C ASP A 53 -8.03 -4.34 -4.63
N TYR A 54 -8.91 -4.19 -3.65
CA TYR A 54 -10.30 -4.67 -3.70
C TYR A 54 -11.35 -3.57 -3.60
N ILE A 55 -11.00 -2.39 -3.08
CA ILE A 55 -11.93 -1.28 -2.84
C ILE A 55 -11.32 0.02 -3.36
N ASN A 56 -12.09 0.78 -4.14
CA ASN A 56 -11.65 2.10 -4.58
C ASN A 56 -11.74 3.13 -3.44
N SER A 57 -10.97 4.21 -3.54
CA SER A 57 -10.86 5.22 -2.49
C SER A 57 -12.20 5.88 -2.13
N SER A 58 -13.06 6.16 -3.10
CA SER A 58 -14.39 6.76 -2.84
C SER A 58 -15.32 5.83 -2.06
N ASP A 59 -15.30 4.53 -2.35
CA ASP A 59 -16.13 3.56 -1.64
C ASP A 59 -15.64 3.36 -0.21
N ALA A 60 -14.31 3.33 -0.01
CA ALA A 60 -13.72 3.27 1.33
C ALA A 60 -14.09 4.49 2.18
N VAL A 61 -14.01 5.71 1.60
CA VAL A 61 -14.43 6.94 2.28
C VAL A 61 -15.91 6.87 2.62
N SER A 62 -16.77 6.51 1.66
CA SER A 62 -18.21 6.40 1.86
C SER A 62 -18.57 5.38 2.96
N PHE A 63 -17.87 4.26 2.99
CA PHE A 63 -18.03 3.24 4.02
C PHE A 63 -17.67 3.80 5.40
N VAL A 64 -16.49 4.40 5.57
CA VAL A 64 -16.05 4.97 6.85
C VAL A 64 -16.98 6.10 7.31
N THR A 65 -17.39 7.01 6.42
CA THR A 65 -18.35 8.07 6.74
C THR A 65 -19.67 7.50 7.26
N ASN A 66 -20.22 6.48 6.59
CA ASN A 66 -21.46 5.85 7.00
C ASN A 66 -21.34 5.14 8.35
N GLN A 67 -20.21 4.45 8.60
CA GLN A 67 -19.97 3.77 9.87
C GLN A 67 -19.80 4.76 11.03
N LEU A 68 -19.03 5.83 10.85
CA LEU A 68 -18.83 6.86 11.88
C LEU A 68 -20.14 7.56 12.25
N ARG A 69 -21.01 7.84 11.27
CA ARG A 69 -22.34 8.42 11.51
C ARG A 69 -23.27 7.51 12.32
N GLN A 70 -23.11 6.20 12.21
CA GLN A 70 -23.98 5.22 12.88
C GLN A 70 -23.53 4.92 14.32
N HIS A 71 -22.23 4.93 14.59
CA HIS A 71 -21.69 4.36 15.83
C HIS A 71 -20.71 5.25 16.62
N GLY A 72 -20.15 6.30 16.02
CA GLY A 72 -19.37 7.34 16.71
C GLY A 72 -18.02 6.94 17.33
N ASP A 73 -17.62 5.67 17.32
CA ASP A 73 -16.34 5.20 17.87
C ASP A 73 -15.38 4.79 16.75
N VAL A 74 -14.23 5.46 16.64
CA VAL A 74 -13.21 5.22 15.61
C VAL A 74 -12.37 3.96 15.89
N GLN A 75 -12.16 3.60 17.17
CA GLN A 75 -11.23 2.53 17.56
C GLN A 75 -11.74 1.14 17.21
N VAL A 76 -13.06 0.98 17.21
CA VAL A 76 -13.74 -0.26 16.86
C VAL A 76 -13.42 -0.64 15.40
N TYR A 77 -13.31 0.32 14.47
CA TYR A 77 -13.29 0.03 13.03
C TYR A 77 -11.91 -0.15 12.40
N MET A 78 -10.83 0.29 13.07
CA MET A 78 -9.47 -0.04 12.65
C MET A 78 -9.25 -1.58 12.61
N ALA A 79 -9.99 -2.32 13.45
CA ALA A 79 -9.93 -3.78 13.52
C ALA A 79 -10.84 -4.50 12.50
N TYR A 80 -11.99 -3.92 12.13
CA TYR A 80 -12.93 -4.59 11.21
C TYR A 80 -12.57 -4.47 9.74
N THR A 81 -11.79 -3.46 9.33
CA THR A 81 -11.26 -3.39 7.96
C THR A 81 -10.29 -4.55 7.64
N PHE A 82 -9.71 -5.20 8.65
CA PHE A 82 -8.93 -6.45 8.48
C PHE A 82 -9.80 -7.73 8.40
N VAL A 83 -11.11 -7.67 8.67
CA VAL A 83 -11.98 -8.87 8.76
C VAL A 83 -12.80 -9.10 7.48
N PHE A 84 -12.48 -8.46 6.36
CA PHE A 84 -12.98 -8.91 5.05
C PHE A 84 -12.22 -10.12 4.47
N GLY A 85 -11.30 -10.71 5.24
CA GLY A 85 -10.58 -11.96 4.93
C GLY A 85 -11.19 -13.23 5.53
N LYS A 86 -12.51 -13.33 5.66
CA LYS A 86 -13.18 -14.63 5.88
C LYS A 86 -14.18 -14.88 4.76
N VAL A 87 -13.64 -15.04 3.56
CA VAL A 87 -14.32 -15.76 2.48
C VAL A 87 -14.43 -17.22 2.96
N HIS A 88 -15.63 -17.77 2.88
CA HIS A 88 -15.92 -19.19 3.14
C HIS A 88 -15.01 -20.13 2.35
#